data_AF-A0A257GZR9-F1
#
_entry.id   AF-A0A257GZR9-F1
#
_cell.length_a   1.000
_cell.length_b   1.000
_cell.length_c   1.000
_cell.angle_alpha   90.00
_cell.angle_beta   90.00
_cell.angle_gamma   90.00
#
_symmetry.space_group_name_H-M   'P 1'
#
loop_
_entity.id
_entity.type
_entity.pdbx_description
1 polymer ?
#
loop_
_entity_poly.entity_id
_entity_poly.type
_entity_poly.pdbx_seq_one_letter_code
_entity_poly.pdbx_strand_id
1 'polypeptide(L)'
;MSRRFRRTLQTLLPTLALCALGASAAASTLNQNVSWTIDRAATTAKYRVVAYGAEYLSALWNADIESVRRTKSGAVASDVYTNKIVAERSYMQASNTRVVSFEMCGNDGLQARTAFKKQTGTCDYSGMDAAVNSCKTYLAAAMDYINANAYAG
;
A
#
# COMPACT_ATOMS: atom_id res chain seq x y z
N MET A 1 -20.44 -59.67 -13.99
CA MET A 1 -19.35 -58.68 -13.76
C MET A 1 -18.27 -59.33 -12.90
N SER A 2 -17.02 -59.42 -13.37
CA SER A 2 -15.98 -60.24 -12.72
C SER A 2 -15.57 -59.67 -11.35
N ARG A 3 -15.27 -60.52 -10.37
CA ARG A 3 -14.87 -60.10 -9.01
C ARG A 3 -13.64 -59.18 -8.99
N ARG A 4 -12.80 -59.26 -10.04
CA ARG A 4 -11.65 -58.36 -10.24
C ARG A 4 -12.10 -56.94 -10.58
N PHE A 5 -13.08 -56.79 -11.48
CA PHE A 5 -13.64 -55.48 -11.85
C PHE A 5 -14.31 -54.76 -10.67
N ARG A 6 -14.98 -55.52 -9.79
CA ARG A 6 -15.64 -54.95 -8.60
C ARG A 6 -14.64 -54.38 -7.58
N ARG A 7 -13.48 -55.01 -7.39
CA ARG A 7 -12.43 -54.52 -6.49
C ARG A 7 -11.74 -53.27 -7.02
N THR A 8 -11.41 -53.24 -8.32
CA THR A 8 -10.77 -52.08 -8.95
C THR A 8 -11.68 -50.85 -8.91
N LEU A 9 -12.99 -51.05 -9.11
CA LEU A 9 -13.99 -49.99 -9.04
C LEU A 9 -14.16 -49.46 -7.60
N GLN A 10 -14.12 -50.34 -6.58
CA GLN A 10 -14.20 -49.96 -5.17
C GLN A 10 -12.99 -49.15 -4.68
N THR A 11 -11.81 -49.35 -5.28
CA THR A 11 -10.60 -48.58 -4.94
C THR A 11 -10.47 -47.27 -5.72
N LEU A 12 -11.01 -47.20 -6.93
CA LEU A 12 -10.91 -46.02 -7.81
C LEU A 12 -11.98 -44.97 -7.55
N LEU A 13 -13.18 -45.35 -7.11
CA LEU A 13 -14.24 -44.38 -6.77
C LEU A 13 -13.87 -43.40 -5.64
N PRO A 14 -13.34 -43.84 -4.48
CA PRO A 14 -13.00 -42.92 -3.40
C PRO A 14 -11.82 -42.02 -3.75
N THR A 15 -10.87 -42.51 -4.56
CA THR A 15 -9.73 -41.70 -5.03
C THR A 15 -10.15 -40.65 -6.07
N LEU A 16 -11.05 -40.98 -7.00
CA LEU A 16 -11.63 -39.98 -7.91
C LEU A 16 -12.51 -38.95 -7.17
N ALA A 17 -13.28 -39.38 -6.18
CA ALA A 17 -14.11 -38.49 -5.36
C ALA A 17 -13.24 -37.51 -4.54
N LEU A 18 -12.09 -37.98 -4.03
CA LEU A 18 -11.15 -37.12 -3.31
C LEU A 18 -10.47 -36.09 -4.23
N CYS A 19 -10.16 -36.46 -5.48
CA CYS A 19 -9.63 -35.51 -6.47
C CYS A 19 -10.68 -34.48 -6.93
N ALA A 20 -11.96 -34.85 -7.00
CA ALA A 20 -13.04 -33.94 -7.38
C ALA A 20 -13.37 -32.88 -6.30
N LEU A 21 -13.10 -33.18 -5.02
CA LEU A 21 -13.24 -32.24 -3.90
C LEU A 21 -12.03 -31.30 -3.74
N GLY A 22 -10.90 -31.58 -4.41
CA GLY A 22 -9.68 -30.78 -4.32
C GLY A 22 -9.59 -29.62 -5.32
N ALA A 23 -10.54 -29.50 -6.26
CA ALA A 23 -10.50 -28.51 -7.33
C ALA A 23 -11.37 -27.29 -7.02
N SER A 24 -10.99 -26.46 -6.04
CA SER A 24 -11.45 -25.07 -5.89
C SER A 24 -10.56 -24.28 -4.93
N ALA A 25 -9.28 -24.19 -5.22
CA ALA A 25 -8.47 -23.05 -4.79
C ALA A 25 -7.80 -22.46 -6.02
N ALA A 26 -8.62 -22.02 -6.98
CA ALA A 26 -8.18 -21.05 -7.96
C ALA A 26 -7.98 -19.73 -7.22
N ALA A 27 -6.87 -19.61 -6.49
CA ALA A 27 -6.38 -18.31 -6.10
C ALA A 27 -6.09 -17.58 -7.42
N SER A 28 -7.00 -16.70 -7.81
CA SER A 28 -6.68 -15.69 -8.81
C SER A 28 -5.73 -14.74 -8.12
N THR A 29 -4.43 -15.00 -8.21
CA THR A 29 -3.42 -13.97 -7.96
C THR A 29 -3.50 -13.00 -9.12
N LEU A 30 -4.59 -12.23 -9.19
CA LEU A 30 -4.55 -10.94 -9.83
C LEU A 30 -3.54 -10.17 -8.98
N ASN A 31 -2.27 -10.19 -9.38
CA ASN A 31 -1.30 -9.19 -8.96
C ASN A 31 -1.94 -7.86 -9.36
N GLN A 32 -2.66 -7.25 -8.41
CA GLN A 32 -3.28 -5.96 -8.59
C GLN A 32 -2.12 -4.99 -8.59
N ASN A 33 -1.52 -4.88 -9.77
CA ASN A 33 -0.50 -3.92 -10.09
C ASN A 33 -1.16 -2.55 -10.01
N VAL A 34 -1.37 -2.06 -8.78
CA VAL A 34 -1.81 -0.70 -8.58
C VAL A 34 -0.60 0.11 -9.01
N SER A 35 -0.69 0.69 -10.19
CA SER A 35 0.35 1.53 -10.77
C SER A 35 -0.25 2.93 -10.93
N TRP A 36 0.48 3.94 -10.50
CA TRP A 36 0.15 5.31 -10.86
C TRP A 36 1.25 5.84 -11.77
N THR A 37 0.87 6.73 -12.67
CA THR A 37 1.83 7.44 -13.51
C THR A 37 2.22 8.72 -12.78
N ILE A 38 3.52 8.94 -12.58
CA ILE A 38 4.02 10.25 -12.12
C ILE A 38 4.29 11.07 -13.37
N ASP A 39 3.35 11.92 -13.75
CA ASP A 39 3.55 12.89 -14.81
C ASP A 39 4.32 14.08 -14.26
N ARG A 40 5.51 14.32 -14.83
CA ARG A 40 6.33 15.49 -14.53
C ARG A 40 6.30 16.40 -15.75
N ALA A 41 6.04 17.70 -15.56
CA ALA A 41 6.03 18.64 -16.68
C ALA A 41 7.36 18.58 -17.47
N ALA A 42 7.27 18.59 -18.79
CA ALA A 42 8.40 18.52 -19.74
C ALA A 42 9.18 17.18 -19.78
N THR A 43 8.58 16.03 -19.44
CA THR A 43 9.17 14.71 -19.72
C THR A 43 8.15 13.74 -20.33
N THR A 44 8.62 12.86 -21.22
CA THR A 44 7.84 11.75 -21.80
C THR A 44 8.08 10.43 -21.08
N ALA A 45 9.02 10.39 -20.12
CA ALA A 45 9.36 9.19 -19.37
C ALA A 45 8.23 8.83 -18.39
N LYS A 46 7.71 7.60 -18.51
CA LYS A 46 6.73 7.03 -17.59
C LYS A 46 7.42 6.09 -16.63
N TYR A 47 7.42 6.43 -15.34
CA TYR A 47 7.91 5.56 -14.28
C TYR A 47 6.74 4.83 -13.63
N ARG A 48 6.92 3.54 -13.31
CA ARG A 48 5.93 2.71 -12.62
C ARG A 48 6.48 2.32 -11.25
N VAL A 49 5.67 2.49 -10.22
CA VAL A 49 5.95 2.00 -8.86
C VAL A 49 4.88 0.98 -8.51
N VAL A 50 5.32 -0.17 -7.99
CA VAL A 50 4.45 -1.24 -7.48
C VAL A 50 4.56 -1.24 -5.96
N ALA A 51 3.42 -1.30 -5.27
CA ALA A 51 3.39 -1.45 -3.82
C ALA A 51 2.84 -2.83 -3.50
N TYR A 52 3.70 -3.72 -3.00
CA TYR A 52 3.42 -5.15 -2.80
C TYR A 52 2.68 -5.49 -1.50
N GLY A 53 2.30 -4.48 -0.70
CA GLY A 53 1.82 -4.71 0.66
C GLY A 53 0.55 -5.56 0.73
N ALA A 54 -0.38 -5.39 -0.23
CA ALA A 54 -1.65 -6.11 -0.23
C ALA A 54 -1.48 -7.59 -0.60
N GLU A 55 -0.56 -7.92 -1.49
CA GLU A 55 -0.25 -9.29 -1.92
C GLU A 55 0.35 -10.09 -0.77
N TYR A 56 1.31 -9.50 -0.04
CA TYR A 56 1.88 -10.14 1.14
C TYR A 56 0.83 -10.38 2.24
N LEU A 57 -0.05 -9.40 2.49
CA LEU A 57 -1.12 -9.52 3.47
C LEU A 57 -2.19 -10.53 3.05
N SER A 58 -2.52 -10.59 1.75
CA SER A 58 -3.47 -11.57 1.20
C SER A 58 -2.96 -12.99 1.40
N ALA A 59 -1.68 -13.23 1.12
CA ALA A 59 -1.04 -14.51 1.38
C ALA A 59 -0.96 -14.85 2.88
N LEU A 60 -0.60 -13.88 3.72
CA LEU A 60 -0.45 -14.08 5.16
C LEU A 60 -1.79 -14.34 5.86
N TRP A 61 -2.86 -13.65 5.45
CA TRP A 61 -4.17 -13.71 6.09
C TRP A 61 -5.18 -14.62 5.37
N ASN A 62 -4.79 -15.21 4.23
CA ASN A 62 -5.65 -16.02 3.38
C ASN A 62 -7.00 -15.32 3.12
N ALA A 63 -6.93 -14.05 2.73
CA ALA A 63 -8.08 -13.17 2.54
C ALA A 63 -7.89 -12.29 1.29
N ASP A 64 -9.01 -11.87 0.69
CA ASP A 64 -9.00 -10.83 -0.33
C ASP A 64 -8.67 -9.48 0.32
N ILE A 65 -7.64 -8.80 -0.21
CA ILE A 65 -7.18 -7.50 0.31
C ILE A 65 -7.37 -6.42 -0.75
N GLU A 66 -8.14 -5.40 -0.42
CA GLU A 66 -8.26 -4.19 -1.22
C GLU A 66 -7.17 -3.19 -0.84
N SER A 67 -6.41 -2.71 -1.83
CA SER A 67 -5.40 -1.67 -1.66
C SER A 67 -5.95 -0.32 -2.13
N VAL A 68 -6.42 0.51 -1.19
CA VAL A 68 -6.97 1.84 -1.50
C VAL A 68 -5.90 2.90 -1.34
N ARG A 69 -5.63 3.68 -2.40
CA ARG A 69 -4.63 4.75 -2.39
C ARG A 69 -5.27 6.13 -2.27
N ARG A 70 -4.71 6.97 -1.39
CA ARG A 70 -5.18 8.35 -1.11
C ARG A 70 -4.06 9.37 -1.32
N THR A 71 -3.36 9.28 -2.46
CA THR A 71 -2.18 10.09 -2.74
C THR A 71 -2.54 11.51 -3.22
N LYS A 72 -1.62 12.46 -3.01
CA LYS A 72 -1.68 13.82 -3.56
C LYS A 72 -0.32 14.22 -4.10
N SER A 73 -0.24 14.53 -5.40
CA SER A 73 1.02 14.94 -6.03
C SER A 73 1.51 16.27 -5.47
N GLY A 74 2.81 16.38 -5.21
CA GLY A 74 3.44 17.59 -4.68
C GLY A 74 3.14 17.93 -3.21
N ALA A 75 2.33 17.13 -2.52
CA ALA A 75 1.96 17.37 -1.12
C ALA A 75 3.18 17.28 -0.19
N VAL A 76 3.41 18.34 0.60
CA VAL A 76 4.36 18.36 1.73
C VAL A 76 3.72 17.71 2.96
N ALA A 77 4.53 17.41 3.98
CA ALA A 77 4.11 16.65 5.16
C ALA A 77 2.87 17.24 5.86
N SER A 78 2.81 18.57 6.00
CA SER A 78 1.66 19.28 6.59
C SER A 78 0.35 19.06 5.82
N ASP A 79 0.43 19.02 4.49
CA ASP A 79 -0.70 18.83 3.59
C ASP A 79 -1.19 17.38 3.64
N VAL A 80 -0.28 16.40 3.68
CA VAL A 80 -0.63 14.99 3.88
C VAL A 80 -1.33 14.81 5.23
N TYR A 81 -0.76 15.34 6.31
CA TYR A 81 -1.36 15.24 7.64
C TYR A 81 -2.77 15.87 7.67
N THR A 82 -2.88 17.13 7.26
CA THR A 82 -4.15 17.88 7.37
C THR A 82 -5.22 17.29 6.45
N ASN A 83 -4.90 17.12 5.18
CA ASN A 83 -5.91 16.85 4.16
C ASN A 83 -6.11 15.37 3.87
N LYS A 84 -5.10 14.51 4.09
CA LYS A 84 -5.21 13.07 3.81
C LYS A 84 -5.37 12.22 5.06
N ILE A 85 -4.90 12.66 6.22
CA ILE A 85 -5.04 11.90 7.46
C ILE A 85 -6.21 12.45 8.30
N VAL A 86 -6.16 13.73 8.68
CA VAL A 86 -7.16 14.32 9.58
C VAL A 86 -8.51 14.53 8.90
N ALA A 87 -8.53 15.16 7.73
CA ALA A 87 -9.75 15.49 7.01
C ALA A 87 -10.47 14.24 6.45
N GLU A 88 -9.72 13.23 6.02
CA GLU A 88 -10.27 12.00 5.44
C GLU A 88 -10.37 10.84 6.45
N ARG A 89 -10.25 11.08 7.76
CA ARG A 89 -10.13 10.05 8.80
C ARG A 89 -11.13 8.88 8.75
N SER A 90 -12.30 9.05 8.12
CA SER A 90 -13.30 7.99 8.04
C SER A 90 -12.76 6.69 7.45
N TYR A 91 -11.75 6.73 6.56
CA TYR A 91 -11.17 5.50 6.02
C TYR A 91 -10.44 4.67 7.08
N MET A 92 -9.76 5.29 8.05
CA MET A 92 -9.03 4.53 9.09
C MET A 92 -9.97 4.00 10.17
N GLN A 93 -11.15 4.62 10.31
CA GLN A 93 -12.19 4.24 11.26
C GLN A 93 -13.07 3.09 10.76
N ALA A 94 -13.03 2.78 9.46
CA ALA A 94 -13.84 1.73 8.89
C ALA A 94 -13.42 0.34 9.41
N SER A 95 -14.40 -0.49 9.79
CA SER A 95 -14.16 -1.82 10.37
C SER A 95 -13.49 -2.82 9.42
N ASN A 96 -13.49 -2.53 8.11
CA ASN A 96 -12.80 -3.29 7.08
C ASN A 96 -11.39 -2.77 6.77
N THR A 97 -10.95 -1.66 7.37
CA THR A 97 -9.57 -1.19 7.24
C THR A 97 -8.68 -1.97 8.22
N ARG A 98 -7.74 -2.74 7.67
CA ARG A 98 -6.80 -3.56 8.47
C ARG A 98 -5.43 -2.93 8.63
N VAL A 99 -5.00 -2.11 7.67
CA VAL A 99 -3.69 -1.47 7.67
C VAL A 99 -3.84 -0.05 7.14
N VAL A 100 -3.23 0.90 7.84
CA VAL A 100 -3.01 2.26 7.34
C VAL A 100 -1.51 2.44 7.17
N SER A 101 -1.08 2.65 5.93
CA SER A 101 0.29 3.07 5.62
C SER A 101 0.27 4.52 5.14
N PHE A 102 1.29 5.28 5.48
CA PHE A 102 1.46 6.63 5.00
C PHE A 102 2.94 6.91 4.74
N GLU A 103 3.20 7.71 3.72
CA GLU A 103 4.51 8.19 3.32
C GLU A 103 4.39 9.70 3.13
N MET A 104 5.31 10.46 3.73
CA MET A 104 5.34 11.92 3.62
C MET A 104 6.79 12.42 3.61
N CYS A 105 7.02 13.73 3.75
CA CYS A 105 8.34 14.37 3.81
C CYS A 105 9.15 14.45 2.50
N GLY A 106 8.96 13.51 1.57
CA GLY A 106 9.74 13.48 0.33
C GLY A 106 9.68 14.80 -0.45
N ASN A 107 8.50 15.43 -0.48
CA ASN A 107 8.30 16.72 -1.15
C ASN A 107 8.87 17.91 -0.36
N ASP A 108 8.82 17.90 0.98
CA ASP A 108 9.49 18.92 1.81
C ASP A 108 10.98 18.97 1.47
N GLY A 109 11.65 17.80 1.47
CA GLY A 109 13.06 17.69 1.13
C GLY A 109 13.35 18.00 -0.34
N LEU A 110 12.51 17.54 -1.28
CA LEU A 110 12.68 17.81 -2.71
C LEU A 110 12.59 19.31 -3.03
N GLN A 111 11.61 20.01 -2.46
CA GLN A 111 11.41 21.43 -2.67
C GLN A 111 12.53 22.25 -2.03
N ALA A 112 12.87 21.96 -0.76
CA ALA A 112 13.97 22.62 -0.06
C ALA A 112 15.30 22.41 -0.78
N ARG A 113 15.59 21.18 -1.24
CA ARG A 113 16.79 20.88 -2.02
C ARG A 113 16.82 21.65 -3.34
N THR A 114 15.67 21.82 -3.99
CA THR A 114 15.59 22.56 -5.25
C THR A 114 15.91 24.04 -5.04
N ALA A 115 15.46 24.64 -3.93
CA ALA A 115 15.83 26.00 -3.55
C ALA A 115 17.31 26.09 -3.16
N PHE A 116 17.79 25.16 -2.33
CA PHE A 116 19.19 25.08 -1.88
C PHE A 116 20.18 25.01 -3.06
N LYS A 117 19.89 24.18 -4.07
CA LYS A 117 20.73 24.05 -5.28
C LYS A 117 20.83 25.31 -6.14
N LYS A 118 19.92 26.27 -5.97
CA LYS A 118 19.93 27.55 -6.71
C LYS A 118 20.71 28.65 -5.99
N GLN A 119 21.16 28.40 -4.76
CA GLN A 119 21.94 29.37 -4.01
C GLN A 119 23.31 29.59 -4.65
N THR A 120 23.85 30.79 -4.46
CA THR A 120 25.20 31.17 -4.88
C THR A 120 25.91 31.84 -3.69
N GLY A 121 27.25 31.77 -3.64
CA GLY A 121 28.00 32.23 -2.47
C GLY A 121 27.92 31.23 -1.30
N THR A 122 27.86 31.73 -0.07
CA THR A 122 27.78 30.88 1.14
C THR A 122 26.41 30.20 1.23
N CYS A 123 26.40 28.88 1.41
CA CYS A 123 25.17 28.09 1.53
C CYS A 123 24.39 28.45 2.81
N ASP A 124 23.09 28.73 2.65
CA ASP A 124 22.12 28.85 3.74
C ASP A 124 21.31 27.55 3.87
N TYR A 125 21.46 26.88 5.02
CA TYR A 125 20.82 25.60 5.32
C TYR A 125 19.44 25.75 5.98
N SER A 126 19.01 26.96 6.34
CA SER A 126 17.78 27.22 7.09
C SER A 126 16.55 26.57 6.44
N GLY A 127 16.45 26.60 5.10
CA GLY A 127 15.36 25.96 4.36
C GLY A 127 15.37 24.43 4.42
N MET A 128 16.56 23.81 4.48
CA MET A 128 16.69 22.35 4.62
C MET A 128 16.34 21.93 6.06
N ASP A 129 16.79 22.69 7.05
CA ASP A 129 16.46 22.45 8.46
C ASP A 129 14.96 22.60 8.71
N ALA A 130 14.33 23.63 8.13
CA ALA A 130 12.88 23.81 8.19
C ALA A 130 12.12 22.62 7.58
N ALA A 131 12.58 22.08 6.45
CA ALA A 131 11.95 20.91 5.82
C ALA A 131 12.07 19.65 6.70
N VAL A 132 13.23 19.41 7.31
CA VAL A 132 13.43 18.28 8.23
C VAL A 132 12.55 18.43 9.47
N ASN A 133 12.45 19.65 10.04
CA ASN A 133 11.64 19.91 11.21
C ASN A 133 10.13 19.77 10.91
N SER A 134 9.68 20.27 9.77
CA SER A 134 8.31 20.05 9.27
C SER A 134 8.01 18.56 9.16
N CYS A 135 8.88 17.81 8.46
CA CYS A 135 8.75 16.37 8.32
C CYS A 135 8.59 15.65 9.66
N LYS A 136 9.52 15.87 10.60
CA LYS A 136 9.50 15.23 11.92
C LYS A 136 8.21 15.53 12.68
N THR A 137 7.77 16.78 12.63
CA THR A 137 6.56 17.24 13.32
C THR A 137 5.33 16.49 12.81
N TYR A 138 5.12 16.48 11.49
CA TYR A 138 3.91 15.90 10.91
C TYR A 138 3.96 14.37 10.82
N LEU A 139 5.15 13.77 10.74
CA LEU A 139 5.31 12.32 10.84
C LEU A 139 4.86 11.82 12.22
N ALA A 140 5.34 12.47 13.29
CA ALA A 140 4.93 12.14 14.66
C ALA A 140 3.42 12.36 14.86
N ALA A 141 2.91 13.54 14.47
CA ALA A 141 1.49 13.85 14.59
C ALA A 141 0.60 12.87 13.81
N ALA A 142 1.05 12.41 12.63
CA ALA A 142 0.35 11.41 11.85
C ALA A 142 0.28 10.05 12.56
N MET A 143 1.40 9.55 13.10
CA MET A 143 1.44 8.31 13.86
C MET A 143 0.47 8.38 15.04
N ASP A 144 0.56 9.44 15.84
CA ASP A 144 -0.27 9.63 17.03
C ASP A 144 -1.76 9.69 16.66
N TYR A 145 -2.10 10.46 15.62
CA TYR A 145 -3.48 10.61 15.18
C TYR A 145 -4.06 9.30 14.65
N ILE A 146 -3.31 8.55 13.83
CA ILE A 146 -3.76 7.26 13.30
C ILE A 146 -3.98 6.27 14.45
N ASN A 147 -3.03 6.16 15.38
CA ASN A 147 -3.16 5.26 16.53
C ASN A 147 -4.37 5.61 17.41
N ALA A 148 -4.72 6.89 17.52
CA ALA A 148 -5.87 7.34 18.30
C ALA A 148 -7.22 7.19 17.59
N ASN A 149 -7.25 7.10 16.26
CA ASN A 149 -8.49 7.15 15.47
C ASN A 149 -8.75 5.92 14.60
N ALA A 150 -7.77 5.02 14.43
CA ALA A 150 -7.97 3.81 13.66
C ALA A 150 -8.96 2.86 14.35
N TYR A 151 -9.65 2.05 13.56
CA TYR A 151 -10.50 0.99 14.07
C TYR A 151 -9.67 0.03 14.94
N ALA A 152 -10.09 -0.16 16.20
CA ALA A 152 -9.30 -0.87 17.21
C ALA A 152 -9.31 -2.41 17.07
N GLY A 153 -10.18 -2.97 16.22
CA GLY A 153 -10.43 -4.41 16.12
C GLY A 153 -11.78 -4.81 16.68
#